data_AF-A0A7S0ZZA8-F1
#
_entry.id   AF-A0A7S0ZZA8-F1
#
_cell.length_a   1.000
_cell.length_b   1.000
_cell.length_c   1.000
_cell.angle_alpha   90.00
_cell.angle_beta   90.00
_cell.angle_gamma   90.00
#
_symmetry.space_group_name_H-M   'P 1'
#
loop_
_entity.id
_entity.type
_entity.pdbx_description
1 polymer ?
#
loop_
_entity_poly.entity_id
_entity_poly.type
_entity_poly.pdbx_seq_one_letter_code
_entity_poly.pdbx_strand_id
1 'polypeptide(L)'
;MADSPYGFLDLSSVFVSNEVQGGSTTTIWQWTTLFSCFDPFGVDVWATLVVLWFWTGVLYMCFEVHSNHEDLSGSSLCANGTHSLYLALLQVTGAGGFTPMTWHGRILLASWAWYILLFIATYTANLASFLVVQSTADADISSLTSAMAADMRLCTWPTSPSGEWFSQHYEYPNTYEVLNDGTATISYLNAGYCDGVIMNSFSWSQDQNSLELNSDCATTLRGSNLN
;
A
#
# COMPACT_ATOMS: atom_id res chain seq x y z
N MET A 1 28.69 -8.13 -16.69
CA MET A 1 29.66 -7.03 -16.54
C MET A 1 29.33 -6.04 -17.62
N ALA A 2 28.47 -5.07 -17.31
CA ALA A 2 28.17 -3.94 -18.18
C ALA A 2 29.03 -2.79 -17.65
N ASP A 3 30.05 -2.41 -18.43
CA ASP A 3 30.91 -1.27 -18.12
C ASP A 3 30.05 0.00 -18.13
N SER A 4 30.11 0.76 -17.04
CA SER A 4 29.60 2.13 -17.03
C SER A 4 30.43 2.98 -18.00
N PRO A 5 29.84 4.01 -18.63
CA PRO A 5 30.58 4.89 -19.55
C PRO A 5 31.69 5.74 -18.88
N TYR A 6 31.89 5.63 -17.56
CA TYR A 6 32.74 6.51 -16.76
C TYR A 6 33.82 5.76 -15.96
N GLY A 7 34.68 4.97 -16.63
CA GLY A 7 35.94 4.48 -16.05
C GLY A 7 35.84 3.72 -14.71
N PHE A 8 36.97 3.48 -14.05
CA PHE A 8 37.03 2.81 -12.75
C PHE A 8 36.53 3.69 -11.58
N LEU A 9 36.42 5.01 -11.79
CA LEU A 9 35.97 5.98 -10.81
C LEU A 9 34.74 6.70 -11.37
N ASP A 10 33.57 6.14 -11.11
CA ASP A 10 32.30 6.78 -11.43
C ASP A 10 32.07 7.94 -10.44
N LEU A 11 32.19 9.16 -10.93
CA LEU A 11 32.00 10.40 -10.17
C LEU A 11 30.63 11.03 -10.42
N SER A 12 29.68 10.26 -10.98
CA SER A 12 28.31 10.71 -11.15
C SER A 12 27.70 11.07 -9.80
N SER A 13 26.97 12.19 -9.77
CA SER A 13 26.31 12.67 -8.56
C SER A 13 25.06 11.83 -8.31
N VAL A 14 24.91 11.41 -7.06
CA VAL A 14 23.81 10.59 -6.57
C VAL A 14 23.15 11.25 -5.38
N PHE A 15 21.84 11.00 -5.24
CA PHE A 15 21.06 11.42 -4.10
C PHE A 15 20.75 10.22 -3.22
N VAL A 16 21.13 10.34 -1.95
CA VAL A 16 21.00 9.30 -0.93
C VAL A 16 20.18 9.87 0.21
N SER A 17 19.23 9.12 0.72
CA SER A 17 18.49 9.50 1.92
C SER A 17 18.31 8.28 2.82
N ASN A 18 18.04 8.51 4.09
CA ASN A 18 17.48 7.45 4.90
C ASN A 18 16.08 7.13 4.38
N GLU A 19 15.67 5.87 4.53
CA GLU A 19 14.27 5.50 4.49
C GLU A 19 13.58 6.43 5.48
N VAL A 20 12.74 7.31 4.95
CA VAL A 20 11.93 8.17 5.80
C VAL A 20 11.00 7.21 6.52
N GLN A 21 11.38 6.78 7.72
CA GLN A 21 10.47 6.14 8.65
C GLN A 21 9.31 7.10 8.75
N GLY A 22 8.17 6.75 8.12
CA GLY A 22 7.05 7.64 7.81
C GLY A 22 6.91 8.68 8.90
N GLY A 23 7.54 9.84 8.66
CA GLY A 23 7.87 10.77 9.70
C GLY A 23 6.61 11.50 10.04
N SER A 24 5.77 10.86 10.87
CA SER A 24 4.51 11.34 11.42
C SER A 24 3.96 12.51 10.61
N THR A 25 3.65 12.29 9.33
CA THR A 25 2.60 13.10 8.74
C THR A 25 1.43 12.68 9.61
N THR A 26 1.04 13.56 10.52
CA THR A 26 -0.18 13.40 11.29
C THR A 26 -1.25 13.27 10.22
N THR A 27 -1.53 12.03 9.83
CA THR A 27 -2.67 11.66 9.05
C THR A 27 -3.79 12.03 9.98
N ILE A 28 -4.25 13.28 9.81
CA ILE A 28 -5.55 13.76 10.19
C ILE A 28 -6.44 12.55 10.01
N TRP A 29 -7.16 12.14 11.06
CA TRP A 29 -8.13 11.06 11.01
C TRP A 29 -9.12 11.35 9.88
N GLN A 30 -8.70 10.99 8.67
CA GLN A 30 -9.38 11.22 7.43
C GLN A 30 -10.35 10.05 7.41
N TRP A 31 -11.62 10.35 7.21
CA TRP A 31 -12.73 9.40 7.17
C TRP A 31 -12.48 8.17 6.25
N THR A 32 -11.37 8.17 5.50
CA THR A 32 -10.78 7.07 4.76
C THR A 32 -10.29 5.89 5.62
N THR A 33 -9.90 6.05 6.88
CA THR A 33 -9.41 4.91 7.70
C THR A 33 -10.52 4.06 8.33
N LEU A 34 -11.70 4.64 8.58
CA LEU A 34 -12.84 3.90 9.16
C LEU A 34 -13.49 2.93 8.17
N PHE A 35 -13.40 3.23 6.88
CA PHE A 35 -13.97 2.41 5.79
C PHE A 35 -12.91 1.72 4.94
N SER A 36 -11.65 1.65 5.39
CA SER A 36 -10.60 0.91 4.66
C SER A 36 -10.89 -0.58 4.48
N CYS A 37 -11.84 -1.14 5.24
CA CYS A 37 -12.34 -2.49 5.01
C CYS A 37 -13.13 -2.65 3.70
N PHE A 38 -13.59 -1.56 3.07
CA PHE A 38 -14.27 -1.61 1.77
C PHE A 38 -13.33 -1.40 0.58
N ASP A 39 -12.13 -0.87 0.80
CA ASP A 39 -11.10 -0.62 -0.23
C ASP A 39 -10.68 -1.85 -1.05
N PRO A 40 -10.68 -3.10 -0.51
CA PRO A 40 -10.28 -4.27 -1.28
C PRO A 40 -11.12 -4.53 -2.55
N PHE A 41 -12.31 -3.93 -2.64
CA PHE A 41 -13.22 -4.07 -3.76
C PHE A 41 -13.78 -2.72 -4.22
N GLY A 42 -13.88 -2.55 -5.54
CA GLY A 42 -14.57 -1.41 -6.14
C GLY A 42 -16.09 -1.47 -5.90
N VAL A 43 -16.74 -0.31 -6.05
CA VAL A 43 -18.20 -0.16 -5.89
C VAL A 43 -18.99 -1.14 -6.78
N ASP A 44 -18.48 -1.43 -7.97
CA ASP A 44 -19.11 -2.36 -8.91
C ASP A 44 -19.24 -3.77 -8.32
N VAL A 45 -18.19 -4.26 -7.66
CA VAL A 45 -18.17 -5.60 -7.06
C VAL A 45 -19.12 -5.65 -5.86
N TRP A 46 -19.13 -4.61 -5.02
CA TRP A 46 -20.09 -4.50 -3.93
C TRP A 46 -21.54 -4.47 -4.44
N ALA A 47 -21.80 -3.76 -5.54
CA ALA A 47 -23.11 -3.76 -6.18
C ALA A 47 -23.49 -5.17 -6.68
N THR A 48 -22.55 -5.95 -7.23
CA THR A 48 -22.85 -7.34 -7.62
C THR A 48 -23.23 -8.22 -6.43
N LEU A 49 -22.58 -8.05 -5.26
CA LEU A 49 -22.94 -8.78 -4.04
C LEU A 49 -24.39 -8.47 -3.63
N VAL A 50 -24.77 -7.19 -3.61
CA VAL A 50 -26.12 -6.76 -3.23
C VAL A 50 -27.17 -7.29 -4.21
N VAL A 51 -26.89 -7.24 -5.51
CA VAL A 51 -27.79 -7.76 -6.56
C VAL A 51 -27.96 -9.27 -6.42
N LEU A 52 -26.86 -10.02 -6.27
CA LEU A 52 -26.91 -11.48 -6.14
C LEU A 52 -27.56 -11.91 -4.82
N TRP A 53 -27.34 -11.19 -3.73
CA TRP A 53 -28.02 -11.40 -2.46
C TRP A 53 -29.54 -11.25 -2.62
N PHE A 54 -29.98 -10.15 -3.26
CA PHE A 54 -31.39 -9.90 -3.50
C PHE A 54 -32.03 -11.00 -4.36
N TRP A 55 -31.41 -11.34 -5.48
CA TRP A 55 -31.92 -12.40 -6.37
C TRP A 55 -31.93 -13.77 -5.71
N THR A 56 -30.93 -14.09 -4.90
CA THR A 56 -30.87 -15.37 -4.19
C THR A 56 -32.01 -15.49 -3.18
N GLY A 57 -32.29 -14.43 -2.41
CA GLY A 57 -33.44 -14.42 -1.49
C GLY A 57 -34.79 -14.54 -2.22
N VAL A 58 -34.96 -13.86 -3.35
CA VAL A 58 -36.19 -13.95 -4.16
C VAL A 58 -36.36 -15.34 -4.79
N LEU A 59 -35.31 -15.91 -5.40
CA LEU A 59 -35.36 -17.25 -5.99
C LEU A 59 -35.62 -18.32 -4.94
N TYR A 60 -35.00 -18.19 -3.76
CA TYR A 60 -35.24 -19.09 -2.64
C TYR A 60 -36.71 -19.08 -2.22
N MET A 61 -37.28 -17.88 -2.03
CA MET A 61 -38.71 -17.72 -1.76
C MET A 61 -39.55 -18.39 -2.86
N CYS A 62 -39.28 -18.14 -4.14
CA CYS A 62 -40.03 -18.73 -5.25
C CYS A 62 -40.00 -20.26 -5.25
N PHE A 63 -38.86 -20.89 -4.91
CA PHE A 63 -38.72 -22.34 -4.91
C PHE A 63 -39.29 -23.00 -3.66
N GLU A 64 -39.23 -22.35 -2.50
CA GLU A 64 -39.52 -22.99 -1.21
C GLU A 64 -40.84 -22.52 -0.56
N VAL A 65 -41.51 -21.47 -1.06
CA VAL A 65 -42.73 -20.89 -0.42
C VAL A 65 -43.87 -21.89 -0.19
N HIS A 66 -43.97 -22.94 -1.01
CA HIS A 66 -45.00 -23.98 -0.88
C HIS A 66 -44.51 -25.24 -0.17
N SER A 67 -43.20 -25.37 0.07
CA SER A 67 -42.58 -26.63 0.52
C SER A 67 -41.88 -26.52 1.86
N ASN A 68 -41.43 -25.33 2.26
CA ASN A 68 -40.71 -25.12 3.51
C ASN A 68 -41.43 -24.13 4.43
N HIS A 69 -42.31 -24.65 5.27
CA HIS A 69 -43.00 -23.86 6.28
C HIS A 69 -42.15 -23.58 7.52
N GLU A 70 -40.97 -24.19 7.67
CA GLU A 70 -40.05 -23.91 8.79
C GLU A 70 -39.34 -22.57 8.55
N ASP A 71 -38.77 -22.38 7.36
CA ASP A 71 -38.13 -21.12 6.97
C ASP A 71 -39.14 -20.05 6.51
N LEU A 72 -40.30 -20.44 5.95
CA LEU A 72 -41.27 -19.52 5.30
C LEU A 72 -42.69 -19.64 5.88
N SER A 73 -42.83 -19.46 7.19
CA SER A 73 -44.13 -19.49 7.91
C SER A 73 -44.89 -18.15 7.94
N GLY A 74 -44.36 -17.11 7.31
CA GLY A 74 -44.93 -15.76 7.36
C GLY A 74 -46.35 -15.70 6.79
N SER A 75 -47.19 -14.88 7.43
CA SER A 75 -48.60 -14.69 7.06
C SER A 75 -48.82 -13.94 5.73
N SER A 76 -47.76 -13.34 5.17
CA SER A 76 -47.81 -12.59 3.91
C SER A 76 -46.57 -12.87 3.05
N LEU A 77 -46.71 -12.67 1.73
CA LEU A 77 -45.61 -12.78 0.78
C LEU A 77 -44.47 -11.81 1.09
N CYS A 78 -44.79 -10.60 1.58
CA CYS A 78 -43.78 -9.63 1.98
C CYS A 78 -42.97 -10.13 3.18
N ALA A 79 -43.63 -10.70 4.20
CA ALA A 79 -42.95 -11.27 5.37
C ALA A 79 -41.99 -12.40 4.96
N ASN A 80 -42.45 -13.33 4.11
CA ASN A 80 -41.61 -14.42 3.59
C ASN A 80 -40.45 -13.92 2.74
N GLY A 81 -40.66 -12.90 1.91
CA GLY A 81 -39.60 -12.28 1.11
C GLY A 81 -38.54 -11.61 1.98
N THR A 82 -38.94 -10.83 2.98
CA THR A 82 -38.00 -10.20 3.92
C THR A 82 -37.22 -11.22 4.74
N HIS A 83 -37.88 -12.31 5.16
CA HIS A 83 -37.21 -13.37 5.90
C HIS A 83 -36.22 -14.15 5.01
N SER A 84 -36.58 -14.41 3.75
CA SER A 84 -35.67 -15.04 2.78
C SER A 84 -34.42 -14.20 2.51
N LEU A 85 -34.58 -12.87 2.38
CA LEU A 85 -33.45 -11.94 2.24
C LEU A 85 -32.57 -11.91 3.50
N TYR A 86 -33.18 -11.95 4.68
CA TYR A 86 -32.47 -12.04 5.95
C TYR A 86 -31.65 -13.34 6.04
N LEU A 87 -32.22 -14.49 5.68
CA LEU A 87 -31.51 -15.77 5.65
C LEU A 87 -30.36 -15.77 4.61
N ALA A 88 -30.58 -15.15 3.44
CA ALA A 88 -29.54 -14.98 2.43
C ALA A 88 -28.34 -14.20 2.98
N LEU A 89 -28.61 -13.15 3.78
CA LEU A 89 -27.58 -12.32 4.40
C LEU A 89 -26.87 -13.07 5.54
N LEU A 90 -27.60 -13.81 6.38
CA LEU A 90 -27.02 -14.63 7.45
C LEU A 90 -26.05 -15.67 6.89
N GLN A 91 -26.31 -16.22 5.70
CA GLN A 91 -25.40 -17.16 5.07
C GLN A 91 -24.05 -16.55 4.73
N VAL A 92 -24.00 -15.23 4.43
CA VAL A 92 -22.74 -14.50 4.17
C VAL A 92 -21.89 -14.42 5.43
N THR A 93 -22.51 -14.30 6.61
CA THR A 93 -21.80 -14.21 7.90
C THR A 93 -21.42 -15.56 8.48
N GLY A 94 -21.99 -16.65 7.96
CA GLY A 94 -21.81 -18.01 8.49
C GLY A 94 -22.60 -18.29 9.79
N ALA A 95 -23.44 -17.36 10.25
CA ALA A 95 -24.21 -17.49 11.49
C ALA A 95 -25.50 -18.32 11.36
N GLY A 96 -25.79 -18.81 10.15
CA GLY A 96 -27.00 -19.55 9.83
C GLY A 96 -27.26 -19.47 8.32
N GLY A 97 -28.46 -19.86 7.89
CA GLY A 97 -28.84 -19.74 6.48
C GLY A 97 -30.05 -20.58 6.12
N PHE A 98 -30.16 -20.90 4.84
CA PHE A 98 -31.30 -21.59 4.27
C PHE A 98 -31.31 -23.09 4.62
N THR A 99 -32.52 -23.65 4.83
CA THR A 99 -32.74 -25.09 5.00
C THR A 99 -33.64 -25.65 3.89
N PRO A 100 -33.22 -25.62 2.60
CA PRO A 100 -34.08 -25.99 1.48
C PRO A 100 -34.58 -27.44 1.54
N MET A 101 -35.88 -27.62 1.32
CA MET A 101 -36.51 -28.93 1.23
C MET A 101 -36.56 -29.44 -0.22
N THR A 102 -36.64 -28.53 -1.21
CA THR A 102 -36.71 -28.90 -2.62
C THR A 102 -35.32 -29.12 -3.25
N TRP A 103 -35.29 -29.90 -4.33
CA TRP A 103 -34.08 -30.11 -5.12
C TRP A 103 -33.50 -28.81 -5.68
N HIS A 104 -34.37 -27.92 -6.18
CA HIS A 104 -33.97 -26.63 -6.76
C HIS A 104 -33.41 -25.69 -5.69
N GLY A 105 -34.03 -25.64 -4.51
CA GLY A 105 -33.52 -24.88 -3.37
C GLY A 105 -32.14 -25.37 -2.90
N ARG A 106 -31.89 -26.68 -2.93
CA ARG A 106 -30.57 -27.25 -2.61
C ARG A 106 -29.48 -26.85 -3.60
N ILE A 107 -29.79 -26.87 -4.90
CA ILE A 107 -28.86 -26.38 -5.94
C ILE A 107 -28.59 -24.88 -5.75
N LEU A 108 -29.63 -24.09 -5.49
CA LEU A 108 -29.49 -22.66 -5.24
C LEU A 108 -28.58 -22.40 -4.03
N LEU A 109 -28.82 -23.09 -2.91
CA LEU A 109 -27.98 -23.00 -1.71
C LEU A 109 -26.51 -23.37 -2.01
N ALA A 110 -26.27 -24.46 -2.73
CA ALA A 110 -24.91 -24.86 -3.09
C ALA A 110 -24.21 -23.79 -3.95
N SER A 111 -24.91 -23.21 -4.93
CA SER A 111 -24.37 -22.14 -5.77
C SER A 111 -24.07 -20.86 -4.98
N TRP A 112 -24.96 -20.49 -4.05
CA TRP A 112 -24.81 -19.31 -3.19
C TRP A 112 -23.65 -19.47 -2.22
N ALA A 113 -23.55 -20.65 -1.57
CA ALA A 113 -22.44 -20.98 -0.68
C ALA A 113 -21.10 -20.94 -1.44
N TRP A 114 -21.03 -21.52 -2.65
CA TRP A 114 -19.85 -21.46 -3.48
C TRP A 114 -19.46 -20.03 -3.86
N TYR A 115 -20.42 -19.20 -4.24
CA TYR A 115 -20.19 -17.79 -4.53
C TYR A 115 -19.64 -17.03 -3.31
N ILE A 116 -20.24 -17.19 -2.13
CA ILE A 116 -19.76 -16.56 -0.88
C ILE A 116 -18.32 -16.98 -0.58
N LEU A 117 -17.99 -18.26 -0.73
CA LEU A 117 -16.63 -18.76 -0.52
C LEU A 117 -15.63 -18.07 -1.46
N LEU A 118 -15.95 -17.97 -2.75
CA LEU A 118 -15.10 -17.27 -3.72
C LEU A 118 -14.97 -15.77 -3.41
N PHE A 119 -16.07 -15.14 -3.01
CA PHE A 119 -16.11 -13.72 -2.67
C PHE A 119 -15.20 -13.40 -1.48
N ILE A 120 -15.32 -14.15 -0.38
CA ILE A 120 -14.50 -13.99 0.82
C ILE A 120 -13.02 -14.30 0.55
N ALA A 121 -12.74 -15.35 -0.23
CA ALA A 121 -11.37 -15.69 -0.61
C ALA A 121 -10.70 -14.56 -1.41
N THR A 122 -11.41 -14.00 -2.39
CA THR A 122 -10.91 -12.89 -3.20
C THR A 122 -10.75 -11.62 -2.37
N TYR A 123 -11.70 -11.33 -1.47
CA TYR A 123 -11.60 -10.20 -0.55
C TYR A 123 -10.33 -10.29 0.30
N THR A 124 -10.08 -11.47 0.88
CA THR A 124 -8.91 -11.71 1.73
C THR A 124 -7.60 -11.64 0.94
N ALA A 125 -7.57 -12.15 -0.29
CA ALA A 125 -6.40 -12.04 -1.17
C ALA A 125 -6.09 -10.59 -1.55
N ASN A 126 -7.11 -9.82 -1.91
CA ASN A 126 -6.95 -8.40 -2.25
C ASN A 126 -6.48 -7.60 -1.04
N LEU A 127 -7.08 -7.83 0.13
CA LEU A 127 -6.65 -7.20 1.38
C LEU A 127 -5.18 -7.50 1.69
N ALA A 128 -4.74 -8.76 1.53
CA ALA A 128 -3.34 -9.13 1.73
C ALA A 128 -2.41 -8.38 0.78
N SER A 129 -2.79 -8.24 -0.49
CA SER A 129 -2.01 -7.46 -1.47
C SER A 129 -1.89 -5.98 -1.05
N PHE A 130 -2.97 -5.39 -0.53
CA PHE A 130 -2.95 -4.00 -0.04
C PHE A 130 -2.01 -3.83 1.16
N LEU A 131 -2.02 -4.77 2.10
CA LEU A 131 -1.14 -4.72 3.27
C LEU A 131 0.35 -4.80 2.90
N VAL A 132 0.69 -5.60 1.88
CA VAL A 132 2.07 -5.71 1.38
C VAL A 132 2.50 -4.40 0.72
N VAL A 133 1.67 -3.82 -0.16
CA VAL A 133 2.04 -2.58 -0.88
C VAL A 133 2.11 -1.38 0.05
N GLN A 134 1.22 -1.26 1.03
CA GLN A 134 1.27 -0.16 2.00
C GLN A 134 2.52 -0.23 2.89
N SER A 135 3.01 -1.44 3.21
CA SER A 135 4.27 -1.60 3.95
C SER A 135 5.52 -1.13 3.18
N THR A 136 5.41 -0.94 1.86
CA THR A 136 6.49 -0.45 1.00
C THR A 136 6.30 1.00 0.54
N ALA A 137 5.19 1.66 0.92
CA ALA A 137 4.78 2.96 0.39
C ALA A 137 5.14 4.15 1.30
N ASP A 138 5.99 3.97 2.32
CA ASP A 138 6.51 5.09 3.11
C ASP A 138 7.42 5.96 2.21
N ALA A 139 6.86 7.11 1.81
CA ALA A 139 7.46 8.25 1.13
C ALA A 139 8.52 7.89 0.07
N ASP A 140 8.07 7.59 -1.14
CA ASP A 140 8.95 7.48 -2.31
C ASP A 140 9.47 8.87 -2.70
N ILE A 141 10.41 9.42 -1.93
CA ILE A 141 11.30 10.48 -2.36
C ILE A 141 12.28 9.82 -3.33
N SER A 142 11.81 9.49 -4.54
CA SER A 142 12.60 8.82 -5.59
C SER A 142 13.43 9.78 -6.43
N SER A 143 13.48 11.06 -6.07
CA SER A 143 14.28 12.05 -6.80
C SER A 143 14.72 13.22 -5.94
N LEU A 144 15.85 13.82 -6.33
CA LEU A 144 16.38 15.04 -5.71
C LEU A 144 15.39 16.21 -5.81
N THR A 145 14.67 16.33 -6.94
CA THR A 145 13.67 17.38 -7.14
C THR A 145 12.47 17.21 -6.21
N SER A 146 12.00 15.97 -6.01
CA SER A 146 10.97 15.67 -5.01
C SER A 146 11.44 16.03 -3.59
N ALA A 147 12.70 15.75 -3.26
CA ALA A 147 13.28 16.09 -1.95
C ALA A 147 13.33 17.62 -1.72
N MET A 148 13.76 18.38 -2.72
CA MET A 148 13.79 19.85 -2.65
C MET A 148 12.38 20.46 -2.60
N ALA A 149 11.42 19.88 -3.34
CA ALA A 149 10.03 20.33 -3.29
C ALA A 149 9.36 20.07 -1.92
N ALA A 150 9.82 19.03 -1.21
CA ALA A 150 9.42 18.73 0.16
C ALA A 150 10.18 19.55 1.22
N ASP A 151 11.01 20.52 0.81
CA ASP A 151 11.83 21.36 1.68
C ASP A 151 12.75 20.56 2.62
N MET A 152 13.27 19.43 2.14
CA MET A 152 14.22 18.59 2.89
C MET A 152 15.57 19.27 3.07
N ARG A 153 16.22 19.08 4.22
CA ARG A 153 17.56 19.62 4.45
C ARG A 153 18.61 18.75 3.79
N LEU A 154 19.38 19.28 2.85
CA LEU A 154 20.35 18.52 2.05
C LEU A 154 21.79 18.73 2.53
N CYS A 155 22.46 17.65 2.93
CA CYS A 155 23.90 17.64 3.17
C CYS A 155 24.66 17.71 1.84
N THR A 156 25.48 18.73 1.69
CA THR A 156 26.36 18.90 0.54
C THR A 156 27.78 19.13 1.02
N TRP A 157 28.75 18.70 0.21
CA TRP A 157 30.16 18.98 0.49
C TRP A 157 30.66 19.95 -0.59
N PRO A 158 30.76 21.26 -0.29
CA PRO A 158 30.96 22.30 -1.31
C PRO A 158 32.24 22.12 -2.15
N THR A 159 33.31 21.58 -1.56
CA THR A 159 34.59 21.37 -2.26
C THR A 159 34.65 20.04 -3.03
N SER A 160 33.57 19.27 -3.03
CA SER A 160 33.48 18.03 -3.80
C SER A 160 32.87 18.30 -5.18
N PRO A 161 33.20 17.49 -6.21
CA PRO A 161 32.60 17.65 -7.55
C PRO A 161 31.07 17.63 -7.53
N SER A 162 30.46 16.82 -6.65
CA SER A 162 29.01 16.72 -6.49
C SER A 162 28.40 17.97 -5.85
N GLY A 163 29.10 18.59 -4.88
CA GLY A 163 28.68 19.85 -4.26
C GLY A 163 28.85 21.05 -5.19
N GLU A 164 29.94 21.12 -5.94
CA GLU A 164 30.14 22.14 -6.98
C GLU A 164 29.08 22.04 -8.07
N TRP A 165 28.81 20.83 -8.56
CA TRP A 165 27.76 20.61 -9.56
C TRP A 165 26.38 21.04 -9.03
N PHE A 166 26.04 20.66 -7.79
CA PHE A 166 24.74 21.00 -7.19
C PHE A 166 24.56 22.51 -7.02
N SER A 167 25.57 23.19 -6.46
CA SER A 167 25.53 24.65 -6.25
C SER A 167 25.48 25.45 -7.56
N GLN A 168 26.00 24.91 -8.66
CA GLN A 168 25.90 25.53 -9.99
C GLN A 168 24.53 25.35 -10.65
N HIS A 169 23.83 24.25 -10.39
CA HIS A 169 22.56 23.91 -11.05
C HIS A 169 21.32 24.31 -10.24
N TYR A 170 21.42 24.38 -8.92
CA TYR A 170 20.30 24.62 -8.03
C TYR A 170 20.61 25.72 -7.01
N GLU A 171 19.74 26.72 -6.94
CA GLU A 171 19.73 27.71 -5.86
C GLU A 171 18.76 27.22 -4.78
N TYR A 172 19.29 26.45 -3.82
CA TYR A 172 18.50 25.83 -2.76
C TYR A 172 18.98 26.30 -1.37
N PRO A 173 18.13 26.97 -0.56
CA PRO A 173 18.55 27.58 0.69
C PRO A 173 18.69 26.58 1.86
N ASN A 174 18.00 25.43 1.80
CA ASN A 174 17.96 24.46 2.89
C ASN A 174 19.08 23.41 2.76
N THR A 175 20.32 23.88 2.68
CA THR A 175 21.51 23.02 2.62
C THR A 175 22.24 23.02 3.96
N TYR A 176 22.92 21.90 4.25
CA TYR A 176 23.90 21.79 5.31
C TYR A 176 25.26 21.48 4.70
N GLU A 177 26.20 22.40 4.87
CA GLU A 177 27.56 22.21 4.37
C GLU A 177 28.35 21.32 5.32
N VAL A 178 28.80 20.18 4.79
CA VAL A 178 29.62 19.23 5.52
C VAL A 178 31.08 19.69 5.50
N LEU A 179 31.69 19.72 6.69
CA LEU A 179 33.09 20.11 6.90
C LEU A 179 34.02 18.96 6.50
N ASN A 180 35.15 19.28 5.87
CA ASN A 180 36.16 18.32 5.46
C ASN A 180 37.04 17.89 6.65
N ASP A 181 36.48 17.13 7.59
CA ASP A 181 37.15 16.67 8.81
C ASP A 181 37.46 15.16 8.78
N GLY A 182 37.45 14.55 7.59
CA GLY A 182 37.64 13.11 7.40
C GLY A 182 36.42 12.24 7.80
N THR A 183 35.32 12.87 8.19
CA THR A 183 34.04 12.22 8.49
C THR A 183 33.25 11.97 7.21
N ALA A 184 32.76 10.73 7.02
CA ALA A 184 31.93 10.39 5.87
C ALA A 184 30.61 11.19 5.89
N THR A 185 30.15 11.67 4.75
CA THR A 185 28.95 12.53 4.64
C THR A 185 27.69 11.84 5.19
N ILE A 186 27.60 10.51 5.10
CA ILE A 186 26.50 9.70 5.66
C ILE A 186 26.44 9.78 7.19
N SER A 187 27.56 10.03 7.88
CA SER A 187 27.54 10.20 9.33
C SER A 187 26.68 11.40 9.78
N TYR A 188 26.63 12.46 8.96
CA TYR A 188 25.78 13.63 9.23
C TYR A 188 24.30 13.35 8.99
N LEU A 189 23.99 12.50 8.00
CA LEU A 189 22.64 11.99 7.75
C LEU A 189 22.15 11.13 8.92
N ASN A 190 22.98 10.20 9.39
CA ASN A 190 22.64 9.33 10.52
C ASN A 190 22.53 10.09 11.84
N ALA A 191 23.29 11.18 12.00
CA ALA A 191 23.18 12.07 13.15
C ALA A 191 21.97 13.03 13.09
N GLY A 192 21.21 13.05 12.00
CA GLY A 192 20.01 13.88 11.83
C GLY A 192 20.29 15.35 11.54
N TYR A 193 21.48 15.70 11.04
CA TYR A 193 21.77 17.08 10.61
C TYR A 193 21.11 17.43 9.27
N CYS A 194 20.78 16.42 8.46
CA CYS A 194 20.16 16.54 7.16
C CYS A 194 19.25 15.34 6.89
N ASP A 195 18.29 15.50 5.99
CA ASP A 195 17.32 14.47 5.59
C ASP A 195 17.77 13.72 4.33
N GLY A 196 18.73 14.27 3.59
CA GLY A 196 19.34 13.65 2.43
C GLY A 196 20.74 14.17 2.14
N VAL A 197 21.51 13.43 1.35
CA VAL A 197 22.91 13.68 1.04
C VAL A 197 23.12 13.63 -0.47
N ILE A 198 23.91 14.57 -0.98
CA ILE A 198 24.43 14.53 -2.35
C ILE A 198 25.90 14.11 -2.29
N MET A 199 26.22 13.00 -2.94
CA MET A 199 27.58 12.47 -3.02
C MET A 199 27.84 11.88 -4.40
N ASN A 200 29.03 11.33 -4.64
CA ASN A 200 29.33 10.63 -5.88
C ASN A 200 29.01 9.12 -5.75
N SER A 201 28.75 8.46 -6.87
CA SER A 201 28.37 7.03 -6.89
C SER A 201 29.48 6.11 -6.38
N PHE A 202 30.75 6.46 -6.58
CA PHE A 202 31.89 5.74 -6.02
C PHE A 202 31.89 5.74 -4.48
N SER A 203 31.75 6.90 -3.83
CA SER A 203 31.65 7.03 -2.37
C SER A 203 30.43 6.28 -1.83
N TRP A 204 29.28 6.40 -2.50
CA TRP A 204 28.10 5.61 -2.12
C TRP A 204 28.36 4.10 -2.20
N SER A 205 29.02 3.63 -3.27
CA SER A 205 29.30 2.21 -3.46
C SER A 205 30.20 1.62 -2.36
N GLN A 206 31.09 2.45 -1.80
CA GLN A 206 31.96 2.12 -0.67
C GLN A 206 31.17 2.12 0.64
N ASP A 207 30.37 3.16 0.87
CA ASP A 207 29.73 3.38 2.17
C ASP A 207 28.47 2.54 2.39
N GLN A 208 27.74 2.17 1.33
CA GLN A 208 26.47 1.43 1.42
C GLN A 208 26.61 0.08 2.14
N ASN A 209 27.80 -0.54 2.07
CA ASN A 209 28.10 -1.84 2.67
C ASN A 209 28.89 -1.72 3.98
N SER A 210 29.12 -0.50 4.46
CA SER A 210 29.85 -0.27 5.70
C SER A 210 28.95 -0.54 6.91
N LEU A 211 29.38 -1.46 7.77
CA LEU A 211 28.73 -1.72 9.06
C LEU A 211 28.75 -0.50 10.00
N GLU A 212 29.69 0.43 9.81
CA GLU A 212 29.78 1.65 10.63
C GLU A 212 28.82 2.75 10.14
N LEU A 213 28.52 2.80 8.84
CA LEU A 213 27.75 3.87 8.22
C LEU A 213 26.33 3.45 7.83
N ASN A 214 26.06 2.17 7.59
CA ASN A 214 24.76 1.68 7.15
C ASN A 214 24.46 0.28 7.73
N SER A 215 24.56 0.13 9.06
CA SER A 215 24.34 -1.17 9.75
C SER A 215 22.94 -1.74 9.53
N ASP A 216 21.94 -0.86 9.46
CA ASP A 216 20.52 -1.22 9.45
C ASP A 216 19.94 -1.21 8.03
N CYS A 217 20.77 -1.00 7.00
CA CYS A 217 20.36 -0.82 5.61
C CYS A 217 19.31 0.29 5.39
N ALA A 218 19.16 1.20 6.35
CA ALA A 218 18.17 2.26 6.32
C ALA A 218 18.54 3.36 5.30
N THR A 219 19.82 3.58 5.05
CA THR A 219 20.28 4.53 4.04
C THR A 219 20.19 3.88 2.66
N THR A 220 19.49 4.53 1.72
CA THR A 220 19.24 4.00 0.38
C THR A 220 19.48 5.04 -0.71
N LEU A 221 19.89 4.56 -1.88
CA LEU A 221 20.03 5.37 -3.08
C LEU A 221 18.63 5.71 -3.61
N ARG A 222 18.34 7.00 -3.74
CA ARG A 222 17.04 7.50 -4.23
C ARG A 222 17.12 8.08 -5.64
N GLY A 223 18.22 8.73 -5.98
CA GLY A 223 18.45 9.26 -7.33
C GLY A 223 19.87 8.93 -7.82
N SER A 224 20.01 8.56 -9.09
CA SER A 224 21.30 8.26 -9.72
C SER A 224 21.52 9.10 -10.97
N ASN A 225 22.79 9.35 -11.32
CA ASN A 225 23.20 10.10 -12.51
C ASN A 225 22.53 11.46 -12.62
N LEU A 226 22.72 12.30 -11.60
CA LEU A 226 22.15 13.64 -11.57
C LEU A 226 22.85 14.60 -12.54
N ASN A 227 24.09 14.30 -12.94
CA ASN A 227 24.94 15.08 -13.84
C ASN A 227 25.29 14.33 -15.14
#